data_AF-A0A7X1ZK85-F1
#
_entry.id   AF-A0A7X1ZK85-F1
#
_cell.length_a   1.000
_cell.length_b   1.000
_cell.length_c   1.000
_cell.angle_alpha   90.00
_cell.angle_beta   90.00
_cell.angle_gamma   90.00
#
_symmetry.space_group_name_H-M   'P 1'
#
loop_
_entity.id
_entity.type
_entity.pdbx_description
1 polymer ?
#
loop_
_entity_poly.entity_id
_entity_poly.type
_entity_poly.pdbx_seq_one_letter_code
_entity_poly.pdbx_strand_id
1 'polypeptide(L)'
;KESKRILDELGVKVKEYKEGYYLANSIEAVTGLTFQAVKRGLKIFNLISVEDVMLRKERVAGIVINWSSVQLANLHVDPLSIGSKVVVDATGHSCELARLIEKKVGSYLKTESGGVMGEKPMWAEVGEKTIVDNTKEIYAGLYVAGMAANAVFGGPRMGPIFGGMLLSGEKVARMISERLEKGDLD
;
A
#
# COMPACT_ATOMS: atom_id res chain seq x y z
N LYS A 1 9.11 -15.10 -10.91
CA LYS A 1 8.36 -16.35 -11.26
C LYS A 1 7.03 -16.48 -10.52
N GLU A 2 7.01 -16.51 -9.18
CA GLU A 2 5.79 -16.75 -8.39
C GLU A 2 4.65 -15.76 -8.68
N SER A 3 4.94 -14.46 -8.72
CA SER A 3 3.96 -13.40 -8.98
C SER A 3 3.34 -13.42 -10.38
N LYS A 4 3.91 -14.19 -11.34
CA LYS A 4 3.43 -14.24 -12.73
C LYS A 4 1.97 -14.66 -12.80
N ARG A 5 1.54 -15.59 -11.93
CA ARG A 5 0.16 -16.09 -11.90
C ARG A 5 -0.87 -14.98 -11.72
N ILE A 6 -0.53 -13.93 -10.96
CA ILE A 6 -1.43 -12.79 -10.73
C ILE A 6 -1.66 -12.06 -12.05
N LEU A 7 -0.62 -11.86 -12.85
CA LEU A 7 -0.76 -11.23 -14.18
C LEU A 7 -1.53 -12.12 -15.16
N ASP A 8 -1.29 -13.43 -15.12
CA ASP A 8 -2.00 -14.41 -15.95
C ASP A 8 -3.51 -14.43 -15.64
N GLU A 9 -3.88 -14.44 -14.35
CA GLU A 9 -5.27 -14.39 -13.88
C GLU A 9 -6.01 -13.13 -14.34
N LEU A 10 -5.28 -12.03 -14.52
CA LEU A 10 -5.81 -10.74 -14.97
C LEU A 10 -5.82 -10.61 -16.50
N GLY A 11 -5.28 -11.59 -17.23
CA GLY A 11 -5.19 -11.61 -18.68
C GLY A 11 -4.11 -10.69 -19.26
N VAL A 12 -3.09 -10.33 -18.46
CA VAL A 12 -1.96 -9.50 -18.91
C VAL A 12 -0.94 -10.36 -19.64
N LYS A 13 -0.50 -9.94 -20.83
CA LYS A 13 0.54 -10.65 -21.56
C LYS A 13 1.88 -10.55 -20.86
N VAL A 14 2.49 -11.71 -20.65
CA VAL A 14 3.80 -11.85 -20.03
C VAL A 14 4.73 -12.64 -20.96
N LYS A 15 5.96 -12.12 -21.16
CA LYS A 15 7.01 -12.77 -21.96
C LYS A 15 8.16 -13.19 -21.05
N GLU A 16 8.66 -14.41 -21.19
CA GLU A 16 9.89 -14.83 -20.53
C GLU A 16 11.11 -14.17 -21.18
N TYR A 17 11.98 -13.58 -20.36
CA TYR A 17 13.22 -12.93 -20.81
C TYR A 17 14.45 -13.79 -20.51
N LYS A 18 14.48 -14.37 -19.30
CA LYS A 18 15.43 -15.39 -18.84
C LYS A 18 14.69 -16.34 -17.92
N GLU A 19 15.26 -17.51 -17.65
CA GLU A 19 14.64 -18.49 -16.75
C GLU A 19 14.20 -17.84 -15.43
N GLY A 20 12.91 -17.88 -15.15
CA GLY A 20 12.30 -17.31 -13.94
C GLY A 20 12.09 -15.79 -13.94
N TYR A 21 12.56 -15.07 -14.97
CA TYR A 21 12.43 -13.64 -15.18
C TYR A 21 11.50 -13.31 -16.35
N TYR A 22 10.51 -12.48 -16.07
CA TYR A 22 9.43 -12.19 -17.00
C TYR A 22 9.26 -10.68 -17.20
N LEU A 23 8.87 -10.30 -18.41
CA LEU A 23 8.56 -8.94 -18.79
C LEU A 23 7.07 -8.84 -19.11
N ALA A 24 6.45 -7.75 -18.65
CA ALA A 24 5.11 -7.36 -19.02
C ALA A 24 5.14 -5.90 -19.51
N ASN A 25 4.26 -5.55 -20.44
CA ASN A 25 4.07 -4.16 -20.82
C ASN A 25 3.50 -3.39 -19.62
N SER A 26 4.13 -2.28 -19.22
CA SER A 26 3.73 -1.54 -18.01
C SER A 26 2.32 -0.95 -18.11
N ILE A 27 1.91 -0.48 -19.30
CA ILE A 27 0.57 0.05 -19.54
C ILE A 27 -0.45 -1.08 -19.45
N GLU A 28 -0.21 -2.19 -20.14
CA GLU A 28 -1.12 -3.36 -20.11
C GLU A 28 -1.27 -3.91 -18.69
N ALA A 29 -0.17 -4.05 -17.94
CA ALA A 29 -0.19 -4.55 -16.58
C ALA A 29 -1.01 -3.65 -15.64
N VAL A 30 -0.72 -2.35 -15.61
CA VAL A 30 -1.38 -1.41 -14.68
C VAL A 30 -2.84 -1.18 -15.06
N THR A 31 -3.15 -1.02 -16.35
CA THR A 31 -4.53 -0.86 -16.81
C THR A 31 -5.36 -2.13 -16.67
N GLY A 32 -4.77 -3.31 -16.90
CA GLY A 32 -5.41 -4.60 -16.67
C GLY A 32 -5.77 -4.82 -15.20
N LEU A 33 -4.81 -4.57 -14.29
CA LEU A 33 -5.05 -4.57 -12.84
C LEU A 33 -6.21 -3.65 -12.46
N THR A 34 -6.17 -2.41 -12.94
CA THR A 34 -7.19 -1.39 -12.63
C THR A 34 -8.56 -1.79 -13.14
N PHE A 35 -8.64 -2.24 -14.40
CA PHE A 35 -9.88 -2.66 -15.03
C PHE A 35 -10.52 -3.84 -14.29
N GLN A 36 -9.74 -4.87 -13.97
CA GLN A 36 -10.23 -6.04 -13.25
C GLN A 36 -10.68 -5.69 -11.83
N ALA A 37 -9.94 -4.84 -11.12
CA ALA A 37 -10.33 -4.39 -9.78
C ALA A 37 -11.67 -3.62 -9.80
N VAL A 38 -11.86 -2.71 -10.77
CA VAL A 38 -13.13 -1.99 -10.94
C VAL A 38 -14.28 -2.94 -11.29
N LYS A 39 -14.05 -3.95 -12.14
CA LYS A 39 -15.06 -4.99 -12.45
C LYS A 39 -15.46 -5.80 -11.22
N ARG A 40 -14.60 -5.91 -10.21
CA ARG A 40 -14.87 -6.54 -8.90
C ARG A 40 -15.48 -5.59 -7.87
N GLY A 41 -15.80 -4.35 -8.26
CA GLY A 41 -16.51 -3.38 -7.42
C GLY A 41 -15.63 -2.32 -6.76
N LEU A 42 -14.32 -2.30 -7.04
CA LEU A 42 -13.45 -1.23 -6.54
C LEU A 42 -13.93 0.14 -7.05
N LYS A 43 -14.03 1.10 -6.14
CA LYS A 43 -14.25 2.51 -6.46
C LYS A 43 -12.92 3.24 -6.39
N ILE A 44 -12.59 3.99 -7.44
CA ILE A 44 -11.37 4.78 -7.51
C ILE A 44 -11.77 6.25 -7.52
N PHE A 45 -11.23 7.00 -6.57
CA PHE A 45 -11.37 8.44 -6.50
C PHE A 45 -9.99 9.06 -6.78
N ASN A 46 -9.76 9.48 -8.01
CA ASN A 46 -8.54 10.18 -8.42
C ASN A 46 -8.65 11.68 -8.11
N LEU A 47 -7.51 12.39 -8.15
CA LEU A 47 -7.42 13.83 -7.83
C LEU A 47 -7.86 14.16 -6.39
N ILE A 48 -7.71 13.19 -5.50
CA ILE A 48 -7.94 13.29 -4.06
C ILE A 48 -6.64 12.93 -3.35
N SER A 49 -6.30 13.72 -2.33
CA SER A 49 -5.18 13.48 -1.44
C SER A 49 -5.68 13.15 -0.04
N VAL A 50 -4.95 12.32 0.69
CA VAL A 50 -5.19 12.09 2.12
C VAL A 50 -4.39 13.11 2.93
N GLU A 51 -5.05 13.88 3.78
CA GLU A 51 -4.41 14.91 4.63
C GLU A 51 -4.25 14.46 6.07
N ASP A 52 -5.10 13.55 6.52
CA ASP A 52 -5.09 13.02 7.87
C ASP A 52 -5.76 11.65 7.97
N VAL A 53 -5.75 11.09 9.17
CA VAL A 53 -6.44 9.86 9.53
C VAL A 53 -7.52 10.13 10.58
N MET A 54 -8.60 9.35 10.55
CA MET A 54 -9.60 9.37 11.61
C MET A 54 -9.19 8.38 12.70
N LEU A 55 -9.10 8.83 13.96
CA LEU A 55 -8.83 7.96 15.11
C LEU A 55 -10.07 7.77 15.99
N ARG A 56 -10.31 6.52 16.41
CA ARG A 56 -11.32 6.14 17.40
C ARG A 56 -10.72 5.10 18.33
N LYS A 57 -10.71 5.36 19.65
CA LYS A 57 -10.17 4.43 20.67
C LYS A 57 -8.78 3.88 20.28
N GLU A 58 -7.86 4.77 19.89
CA GLU A 58 -6.48 4.43 19.46
C GLU A 58 -6.39 3.50 18.23
N ARG A 59 -7.43 3.47 17.41
CA ARG A 59 -7.49 2.75 16.15
C ARG A 59 -7.75 3.71 14.99
N VAL A 60 -7.08 3.49 13.87
CA VAL A 60 -7.42 4.14 12.59
C VAL A 60 -8.75 3.60 12.10
N ALA A 61 -9.74 4.50 11.99
CA ALA A 61 -11.13 4.21 11.65
C ALA A 61 -11.57 4.89 10.34
N GLY A 62 -10.63 5.42 9.57
CA GLY A 62 -10.91 6.17 8.35
C GLY A 62 -9.77 7.10 7.96
N ILE A 63 -10.02 7.86 6.89
CA ILE A 63 -9.11 8.86 6.33
C ILE A 63 -9.81 10.20 6.21
N VAL A 64 -9.02 11.27 6.27
CA VAL A 64 -9.44 12.64 6.00
C VAL A 64 -8.85 13.04 4.66
N ILE A 65 -9.70 13.44 3.74
CA ILE A 65 -9.37 13.68 2.35
C ILE A 65 -9.66 15.10 1.92
N ASN A 66 -8.92 15.56 0.92
CA ASN A 66 -9.19 16.83 0.25
C ASN A 66 -8.94 16.67 -1.26
N TRP A 67 -9.44 17.59 -2.06
CA TRP A 67 -9.08 17.63 -3.48
C TRP A 67 -7.60 17.99 -3.60
N SER A 68 -6.86 17.25 -4.42
CA SER A 68 -5.43 17.53 -4.62
C SER A 68 -5.20 18.95 -5.16
N SER A 69 -6.16 19.52 -5.90
CA SER A 69 -6.11 20.91 -6.38
C SER A 69 -6.16 21.95 -5.26
N VAL A 70 -6.88 21.69 -4.16
CA VAL A 70 -6.94 22.59 -2.99
C VAL A 70 -5.56 22.68 -2.35
N GLN A 71 -4.89 21.54 -2.19
CA GLN A 71 -3.51 21.47 -1.69
C GLN A 71 -2.52 22.19 -2.62
N LEU A 72 -2.57 21.89 -3.92
CA LEU A 72 -1.69 22.49 -4.91
C LEU A 72 -1.83 24.01 -4.99
N ALA A 73 -3.06 24.52 -4.84
CA ALA A 73 -3.35 25.95 -4.84
C ALA A 73 -3.18 26.61 -3.45
N ASN A 74 -2.82 25.84 -2.43
CA ASN A 74 -2.67 26.30 -1.04
C ASN A 74 -3.91 27.06 -0.52
N LEU A 75 -5.10 26.55 -0.85
CA LEU A 75 -6.38 27.16 -0.44
C LEU A 75 -6.81 26.64 0.93
N HIS A 76 -7.43 27.52 1.72
CA HIS A 76 -7.97 27.19 3.04
C HIS A 76 -9.40 26.65 2.94
N VAL A 77 -9.54 25.41 2.45
CA VAL A 77 -10.81 24.68 2.38
C VAL A 77 -10.77 23.48 3.30
N ASP A 78 -11.77 23.35 4.16
CA ASP A 78 -11.86 22.23 5.11
C ASP A 78 -11.99 20.88 4.39
N PRO A 79 -11.33 19.82 4.91
CA PRO A 79 -11.36 18.50 4.29
C PRO A 79 -12.63 17.71 4.65
N LEU A 80 -12.82 16.58 3.98
CA LEU A 80 -13.90 15.62 4.23
C LEU A 80 -13.38 14.34 4.87
N SER A 81 -14.25 13.59 5.55
CA SER A 81 -13.89 12.33 6.22
C SER A 81 -14.54 11.13 5.53
N ILE A 82 -13.78 10.04 5.38
CA ILE A 82 -14.29 8.73 4.93
C ILE A 82 -13.97 7.68 5.99
N GLY A 83 -15.01 7.11 6.60
CA GLY A 83 -14.88 6.01 7.57
C GLY A 83 -14.57 4.67 6.91
N SER A 84 -13.76 3.85 7.57
CA SER A 84 -13.40 2.50 7.11
C SER A 84 -13.02 1.57 8.26
N LYS A 85 -13.32 0.26 8.15
CA LYS A 85 -12.87 -0.73 9.13
C LYS A 85 -11.34 -0.91 9.15
N VAL A 86 -10.70 -0.78 7.98
CA VAL A 86 -9.25 -0.93 7.77
C VAL A 86 -8.80 0.09 6.72
N VAL A 87 -7.61 0.66 6.94
CA VAL A 87 -6.89 1.50 5.99
C VAL A 87 -5.59 0.80 5.59
N VAL A 88 -5.21 0.92 4.31
CA VAL A 88 -3.94 0.39 3.78
C VAL A 88 -3.11 1.54 3.21
N ASP A 89 -1.91 1.74 3.76
CA ASP A 89 -0.91 2.61 3.18
C ASP A 89 -0.17 1.87 2.06
N ALA A 90 -0.55 2.20 0.83
CA ALA A 90 0.12 1.77 -0.40
C ALA A 90 0.67 2.98 -1.18
N THR A 91 1.04 4.06 -0.47
CA THR A 91 1.51 5.34 -1.06
C THR A 91 2.96 5.28 -1.58
N GLY A 92 3.57 4.10 -1.54
CA GLY A 92 4.93 3.88 -2.01
C GLY A 92 5.97 4.42 -1.03
N HIS A 93 7.06 4.97 -1.57
CA HIS A 93 8.24 5.40 -0.81
C HIS A 93 7.93 6.45 0.30
N SER A 94 6.89 7.26 0.10
CA SER A 94 6.52 8.34 1.01
C SER A 94 5.93 7.84 2.34
N CYS A 95 5.27 6.67 2.35
CA CYS A 95 4.53 6.13 3.49
C CYS A 95 3.65 7.19 4.18
N GLU A 96 2.83 7.89 3.41
CA GLU A 96 2.18 9.12 3.87
C GLU A 96 1.33 8.90 5.13
N LEU A 97 0.61 7.78 5.21
CA LEU A 97 -0.25 7.51 6.36
C LEU A 97 0.56 7.09 7.59
N ALA A 98 1.61 6.29 7.40
CA ALA A 98 2.52 5.93 8.47
C ALA A 98 3.21 7.18 9.05
N ARG A 99 3.65 8.10 8.19
CA ARG A 99 4.24 9.39 8.58
C ARG A 99 3.22 10.30 9.29
N LEU A 100 1.95 10.30 8.86
CA LEU A 100 0.89 11.04 9.54
C LEU A 100 0.66 10.53 10.96
N ILE A 101 0.62 9.21 11.17
CA ILE A 101 0.54 8.61 12.50
C ILE A 101 1.74 9.02 13.36
N GLU A 102 2.95 8.80 12.85
CA GLU A 102 4.20 9.16 13.54
C GLU A 102 4.20 10.65 13.94
N LYS A 103 3.78 11.54 13.05
CA LYS A 103 3.77 12.99 13.27
C LYS A 103 2.70 13.47 14.25
N LYS A 104 1.48 12.93 14.17
CA LYS A 104 0.32 13.46 14.92
C LYS A 104 -0.01 12.68 16.19
N VAL A 105 0.32 11.39 16.24
CA VAL A 105 0.08 10.52 17.39
C VAL A 105 1.38 10.28 18.15
N GLY A 106 2.50 10.15 17.44
CA GLY A 106 3.81 9.83 17.98
C GLY A 106 4.33 8.47 17.50
N SER A 107 5.48 8.06 18.02
CA SER A 107 6.17 6.83 17.62
C SER A 107 5.54 5.56 18.20
N TYR A 108 4.34 5.21 17.70
CA TYR A 108 3.55 4.03 18.08
C TYR A 108 3.35 3.02 16.95
N LEU A 109 4.09 3.14 15.85
CA LEU A 109 4.11 2.14 14.80
C LEU A 109 4.72 0.83 15.34
N LYS A 110 4.25 -0.31 14.82
CA LYS A 110 4.75 -1.65 15.15
C LYS A 110 6.10 -1.95 14.49
N THR A 111 7.03 -1.00 14.57
CA THR A 111 8.42 -1.07 14.10
C THR A 111 9.37 -1.09 15.31
N GLU A 112 10.66 -1.40 15.08
CA GLU A 112 11.65 -1.40 16.16
C GLU A 112 11.85 -0.01 16.78
N SER A 113 11.69 1.06 16.00
CA SER A 113 11.85 2.44 16.47
C SER A 113 10.55 3.07 16.99
N GLY A 114 9.40 2.40 16.84
CA GLY A 114 8.09 3.00 17.00
C GLY A 114 7.69 3.97 15.86
N GLY A 115 8.62 4.31 14.95
CA GLY A 115 8.42 5.28 13.87
C GLY A 115 8.72 4.68 12.49
N VAL A 116 8.74 5.53 11.46
CA VAL A 116 9.11 5.12 10.10
C VAL A 116 10.63 5.07 10.00
N MET A 117 11.18 3.87 9.74
CA MET A 117 12.63 3.63 9.73
C MET A 117 13.35 4.18 8.50
N GLY A 118 12.63 4.37 7.37
CA GLY A 118 13.16 4.91 6.11
C GLY A 118 13.80 3.85 5.22
N GLU A 119 13.60 3.94 3.91
CA GLU A 119 14.14 2.95 2.97
C GLU A 119 15.67 2.94 2.88
N LYS A 120 16.24 1.77 2.59
CA LYS A 120 17.68 1.59 2.35
C LYS A 120 18.03 1.65 0.85
N PRO A 121 19.32 1.86 0.50
CA PRO A 121 19.80 1.77 -0.87
C PRO A 121 19.45 0.47 -1.59
N MET A 122 19.60 0.48 -2.90
CA MET A 122 19.10 -0.60 -3.75
C MET A 122 19.79 -1.95 -3.49
N TRP A 123 18.97 -2.96 -3.23
CA TRP A 123 19.34 -4.37 -3.30
C TRP A 123 18.11 -5.14 -3.76
N ALA A 124 18.01 -5.37 -5.07
CA ALA A 124 16.78 -5.85 -5.71
C ALA A 124 16.22 -7.15 -5.12
N GLU A 125 17.06 -8.17 -4.99
CA GLU A 125 16.66 -9.47 -4.46
C GLU A 125 16.15 -9.40 -3.03
N VAL A 126 16.90 -8.74 -2.13
CA VAL A 126 16.49 -8.57 -0.73
C VAL A 126 15.28 -7.65 -0.64
N GLY A 127 15.20 -6.61 -1.46
CA GLY A 127 14.10 -5.66 -1.52
C GLY A 127 12.78 -6.36 -1.83
N GLU A 128 12.73 -7.15 -2.91
CA GLU A 128 11.55 -7.92 -3.33
C GLU A 128 11.03 -8.84 -2.21
N LYS A 129 11.94 -9.57 -1.54
CA LYS A 129 11.57 -10.46 -0.44
C LYS A 129 11.06 -9.68 0.78
N THR A 130 11.81 -8.67 1.20
CA THR A 130 11.50 -7.90 2.41
C THR A 130 10.20 -7.12 2.31
N ILE A 131 9.78 -6.67 1.11
CA ILE A 131 8.46 -6.04 0.94
C ILE A 131 7.37 -6.98 1.45
N VAL A 132 7.38 -8.23 1.00
CA VAL A 132 6.35 -9.21 1.36
C VAL A 132 6.40 -9.48 2.85
N ASP A 133 7.60 -9.68 3.42
CA ASP A 133 7.79 -9.89 4.86
C ASP A 133 7.27 -8.70 5.70
N ASN A 134 7.54 -7.47 5.24
CA ASN A 134 7.16 -6.22 5.88
C ASN A 134 5.70 -5.80 5.65
N THR A 135 4.98 -6.48 4.77
CA THR A 135 3.55 -6.25 4.54
C THR A 135 2.75 -6.79 5.72
N LYS A 136 2.24 -5.90 6.56
CA LYS A 136 1.48 -6.24 7.78
C LYS A 136 0.75 -5.02 8.36
N GLU A 137 0.01 -5.23 9.45
CA GLU A 137 -0.57 -4.14 10.25
C GLU A 137 0.56 -3.40 10.98
N ILE A 138 0.62 -2.07 10.82
CA ILE A 138 1.67 -1.21 11.39
C ILE A 138 1.15 -0.35 12.54
N TYR A 139 -0.16 -0.16 12.63
CA TYR A 139 -0.86 0.48 13.75
C TYR A 139 -2.28 -0.09 13.77
N ALA A 140 -3.00 -0.04 14.89
CA ALA A 140 -4.33 -0.64 14.95
C ALA A 140 -5.25 -0.07 13.85
N GLY A 141 -5.67 -0.92 12.91
CA GLY A 141 -6.51 -0.52 11.76
C GLY A 141 -5.77 0.07 10.56
N LEU A 142 -4.44 0.19 10.61
CA LEU A 142 -3.59 0.66 9.52
C LEU A 142 -2.58 -0.43 9.11
N TYR A 143 -2.66 -0.84 7.85
CA TYR A 143 -1.77 -1.80 7.21
C TYR A 143 -0.86 -1.10 6.22
N VAL A 144 0.24 -1.75 5.85
CA VAL A 144 1.15 -1.27 4.81
C VAL A 144 1.37 -2.32 3.74
N ALA A 145 1.52 -1.89 2.49
CA ALA A 145 1.82 -2.75 1.35
C ALA A 145 2.69 -2.04 0.30
N GLY A 146 3.28 -2.81 -0.60
CA GLY A 146 4.19 -2.32 -1.63
C GLY A 146 5.42 -1.62 -1.03
N MET A 147 5.94 -0.61 -1.73
CA MET A 147 7.15 0.09 -1.28
C MET A 147 7.00 0.76 0.09
N ALA A 148 5.78 1.12 0.48
CA ALA A 148 5.54 1.68 1.80
C ALA A 148 5.96 0.70 2.91
N ALA A 149 5.84 -0.61 2.67
CA ALA A 149 6.24 -1.63 3.65
C ALA A 149 7.74 -1.54 3.94
N ASN A 150 8.59 -1.48 2.91
CA ASN A 150 10.03 -1.37 3.12
C ASN A 150 10.44 0.00 3.67
N ALA A 151 9.79 1.08 3.27
CA ALA A 151 10.10 2.39 3.82
C ALA A 151 9.66 2.53 5.30
N VAL A 152 8.58 1.88 5.75
CA VAL A 152 8.22 1.79 7.17
C VAL A 152 9.24 0.97 7.96
N PHE A 153 9.67 -0.18 7.45
CA PHE A 153 10.48 -1.16 8.18
C PHE A 153 11.98 -1.15 7.88
N GLY A 154 12.49 -0.18 7.11
CA GLY A 154 13.93 -0.08 6.87
C GLY A 154 14.49 -1.10 5.87
N GLY A 155 13.67 -1.54 4.91
CA GLY A 155 14.07 -2.47 3.84
C GLY A 155 14.70 -1.75 2.64
N PRO A 156 15.50 -2.44 1.81
CA PRO A 156 16.09 -1.88 0.61
C PRO A 156 15.07 -1.71 -0.52
N ARG A 157 15.30 -0.73 -1.40
CA ARG A 157 14.56 -0.60 -2.67
C ARG A 157 15.02 -1.63 -3.72
N MET A 158 14.18 -1.90 -4.72
CA MET A 158 14.42 -2.98 -5.70
C MET A 158 14.53 -2.56 -7.16
N GLY A 159 14.18 -1.33 -7.51
CA GLY A 159 14.22 -0.88 -8.89
C GLY A 159 13.05 -1.45 -9.70
N PRO A 160 13.19 -1.63 -11.03
CA PRO A 160 12.09 -1.98 -11.94
C PRO A 160 11.77 -3.48 -11.92
N ILE A 161 11.54 -4.04 -10.73
CA ILE A 161 11.05 -5.40 -10.51
C ILE A 161 9.84 -5.31 -9.58
N PHE A 162 8.77 -6.05 -9.92
CA PHE A 162 7.43 -5.81 -9.36
C PHE A 162 6.78 -7.07 -8.78
N GLY A 163 7.53 -8.16 -8.62
CA GLY A 163 6.97 -9.41 -8.10
C GLY A 163 6.57 -9.27 -6.64
N GLY A 164 7.44 -8.66 -5.82
CA GLY A 164 7.19 -8.33 -4.43
C GLY A 164 6.03 -7.35 -4.27
N MET A 165 5.86 -6.38 -5.18
CA MET A 165 4.70 -5.48 -5.19
C MET A 165 3.36 -6.24 -5.32
N LEU A 166 3.27 -7.15 -6.29
CA LEU A 166 2.06 -7.93 -6.53
C LEU A 166 1.76 -8.89 -5.37
N LEU A 167 2.77 -9.61 -4.89
CA LEU A 167 2.63 -10.54 -3.77
C LEU A 167 2.32 -9.82 -2.45
N SER A 168 2.84 -8.62 -2.26
CA SER A 168 2.50 -7.75 -1.13
C SER A 168 1.04 -7.33 -1.14
N GLY A 169 0.53 -6.87 -2.29
CA GLY A 169 -0.88 -6.54 -2.46
C GLY A 169 -1.80 -7.73 -2.16
N GLU A 170 -1.45 -8.92 -2.67
CA GLU A 170 -2.19 -10.15 -2.37
C GLU A 170 -2.12 -10.53 -0.89
N LYS A 171 -0.93 -10.46 -0.27
CA LYS A 171 -0.75 -10.79 1.15
C LYS A 171 -1.62 -9.89 2.03
N VAL A 172 -1.61 -8.57 1.83
CA VAL A 172 -2.42 -7.65 2.65
C VAL A 172 -3.91 -7.88 2.42
N ALA A 173 -4.34 -8.14 1.18
CA ALA A 173 -5.73 -8.44 0.86
C ALA A 173 -6.23 -9.70 1.58
N ARG A 174 -5.41 -10.76 1.60
CA ARG A 174 -5.71 -12.00 2.34
C ARG A 174 -5.81 -11.76 3.85
N MET A 175 -4.83 -11.07 4.44
CA MET A 175 -4.83 -10.75 5.88
C MET A 175 -6.08 -9.97 6.30
N ILE A 176 -6.53 -9.03 5.47
CA ILE A 176 -7.73 -8.23 5.74
C ILE A 176 -8.99 -9.07 5.57
N SER A 177 -9.08 -9.86 4.50
CA SER A 177 -10.25 -10.71 4.23
C SER A 177 -10.48 -11.71 5.35
N GLU A 178 -9.43 -12.39 5.81
CA GLU A 178 -9.51 -13.34 6.94
C GLU A 178 -10.03 -12.68 8.23
N ARG A 179 -9.65 -11.43 8.50
CA ARG A 179 -10.15 -10.69 9.67
C ARG A 179 -11.59 -10.23 9.51
N LEU A 180 -11.99 -9.83 8.30
CA LEU A 180 -13.37 -9.44 8.00
C LEU A 180 -14.32 -10.64 8.13
N GLU A 181 -13.91 -11.82 7.66
CA GLU A 181 -14.68 -13.06 7.77
C GLU A 181 -14.88 -13.52 9.22
N LYS A 182 -13.88 -13.31 10.08
CA LYS A 182 -13.95 -13.63 11.51
C LYS A 182 -14.75 -12.62 12.34
N GLY A 183 -15.04 -11.43 11.80
CA GLY A 183 -15.65 -10.34 12.57
C GLY A 183 -14.68 -9.63 13.52
N ASP A 184 -13.37 -9.81 13.36
CA ASP A 184 -12.32 -9.26 14.26
C ASP A 184 -12.07 -7.75 14.06
N LEU A 185 -12.93 -7.07 13.31
CA LEU A 185 -12.79 -5.67 12.86
C LEU A 185 -13.99 -4.80 13.24
N ASP A 186 -14.99 -5.37 13.92
CA ASP A 186 -16.18 -4.69 14.45
C ASP A 186 -16.01 -4.29 15.92
#